data_AF-A0A0F3PAB4-F1
#
_entry.id   AF-A0A0F3PAB4-F1
#
_cell.length_a   1.000
_cell.length_b   1.000
_cell.length_c   1.000
_cell.angle_alpha   90.00
_cell.angle_beta   90.00
_cell.angle_gamma   90.00
#
_symmetry.space_group_name_H-M   'P 1'
#
loop_
_entity.id
_entity.type
_entity.pdbx_description
1 polymer ?
#
loop_
_entity_poly.entity_id
_entity_poly.type
_entity_poly.pdbx_seq_one_letter_code
_entity_poly.pdbx_strand_id
1 'polypeptide(L)'
;MEFLRKRISDKEFLRLVMKLIETPIIENSTIVTNKEGCRQGSIVSPILANIFLHYVIDSWFAKISKENLMGQTGMVRYCDDMVFVFEREADAKRFYDVLPKRLNKYGLNINEAKSQLIKSGRDHAANLAKQGKKIASYNFLGFTCYWDKSRFGTTWRLKYTSRRDRFTEKLKGLRKYLRGQLNTQDKTQTLSQVIRVIR
;
A
#
# COMPACT_ATOMS: atom_id res chain seq x y z
N MET A 1 -3.14 -14.33 17.37
CA MET A 1 -2.31 -14.42 18.61
C MET A 1 -1.09 -15.31 18.48
N GLU A 2 -1.12 -16.38 17.68
CA GLU A 2 0.01 -17.31 17.50
C GLU A 2 1.34 -16.61 17.19
N PHE A 3 1.35 -15.63 16.28
CA PHE A 3 2.58 -14.90 15.92
C PHE A 3 3.18 -14.07 17.06
N LEU A 4 2.35 -13.47 17.92
CA LEU A 4 2.85 -12.71 19.07
C LEU A 4 3.48 -13.63 20.12
N ARG A 5 2.90 -14.83 20.31
CA ARG A 5 3.42 -15.85 21.24
C ARG A 5 4.83 -16.34 20.87
N LYS A 6 5.28 -16.17 19.63
CA LYS A 6 6.66 -16.51 19.23
C LYS A 6 7.73 -15.67 19.92
N ARG A 7 7.38 -14.46 20.35
CA ARG A 7 8.32 -13.51 20.98
C ARG A 7 7.90 -13.09 22.39
N ILE A 8 6.61 -13.22 22.73
CA ILE A 8 6.05 -12.77 24.00
C ILE A 8 5.53 -14.00 24.76
N SER A 9 6.14 -14.29 25.91
CA SER A 9 5.72 -15.36 26.81
C SER A 9 4.67 -14.92 27.84
N ASP A 10 4.60 -13.61 28.13
CA ASP A 10 3.67 -13.03 29.11
C ASP A 10 2.21 -13.23 28.67
N LYS A 11 1.48 -14.05 29.44
CA LYS A 11 0.08 -14.38 29.18
C LYS A 11 -0.87 -13.23 29.48
N GLU A 12 -0.60 -12.42 30.50
CA GLU A 12 -1.48 -11.30 30.87
C GLU A 12 -1.38 -10.17 29.86
N PHE A 13 -0.16 -9.86 29.39
CA PHE A 13 0.02 -8.89 28.32
C PHE A 13 -0.70 -9.33 27.03
N LEU A 14 -0.56 -10.60 26.66
CA LEU A 14 -1.27 -11.14 25.50
C LEU A 14 -2.80 -11.10 25.67
N ARG A 15 -3.30 -11.32 26.89
CA ARG A 15 -4.73 -11.20 27.21
C ARG A 15 -5.21 -9.76 27.07
N LEU A 16 -4.41 -8.78 27.48
CA LEU A 16 -4.73 -7.35 27.28
C LEU A 16 -4.80 -6.99 25.80
N VAL A 17 -3.83 -7.44 25.00
CA VAL A 17 -3.83 -7.21 23.54
C VAL A 17 -5.05 -7.85 22.89
N MET A 18 -5.41 -9.08 23.27
CA MET A 18 -6.61 -9.76 22.78
C MET A 18 -7.87 -8.96 23.08
N LYS A 19 -8.03 -8.50 24.33
CA LYS A 19 -9.15 -7.62 24.71
C LYS A 19 -9.22 -6.40 23.80
N LEU A 20 -8.10 -5.71 23.58
CA LEU A 20 -8.05 -4.50 22.73
C LEU A 20 -8.47 -4.74 21.27
N ILE A 21 -8.27 -5.95 20.74
CA ILE A 21 -8.70 -6.33 19.39
C ILE A 21 -10.20 -6.64 19.37
N GLU A 22 -10.69 -7.40 20.36
CA GLU A 22 -12.06 -7.91 20.44
C GLU A 22 -13.09 -6.90 20.95
N THR A 23 -12.65 -5.78 21.53
CA THR A 23 -13.57 -4.83 22.18
C THR A 23 -14.68 -4.39 21.18
N PRO A 24 -15.98 -4.53 21.54
CA PRO A 24 -17.10 -4.26 20.64
C PRO A 24 -17.23 -2.77 20.31
N ILE A 25 -17.79 -2.45 19.15
CA ILE A 25 -18.04 -1.08 18.70
C ILE A 25 -19.49 -0.69 18.96
N ILE A 26 -19.73 0.59 19.22
CA ILE A 26 -21.08 1.17 19.20
C ILE A 26 -21.22 1.86 17.85
N GLU A 27 -22.04 1.30 16.98
CA GLU A 27 -22.38 1.90 15.69
C GLU A 27 -23.89 2.15 15.70
N ASN A 28 -24.30 3.40 15.44
CA ASN A 28 -25.71 3.82 15.45
C ASN A 28 -26.51 3.37 16.70
N SER A 29 -25.92 3.55 17.89
CA SER A 29 -26.50 3.14 19.19
C SER A 29 -26.69 1.63 19.40
N THR A 30 -26.13 0.79 18.50
CA THR A 30 -26.10 -0.67 18.65
C THR A 30 -24.69 -1.19 18.90
N ILE A 31 -24.56 -2.14 19.84
CA ILE A 31 -23.28 -2.79 20.15
C ILE A 31 -23.04 -3.89 19.12
N VAL A 32 -22.07 -3.69 18.23
CA VAL A 32 -21.62 -4.69 17.26
C VAL A 32 -20.32 -5.30 17.74
N THR A 33 -20.29 -6.62 17.89
CA THR A 33 -19.07 -7.36 18.21
C THR A 33 -18.14 -7.34 17.00
N ASN A 34 -16.90 -6.90 17.20
CA ASN A 34 -15.91 -6.82 16.13
C ASN A 34 -15.41 -8.23 15.78
N LYS A 35 -15.88 -8.80 14.68
CA LYS A 35 -15.56 -10.18 14.26
C LYS A 35 -14.26 -10.26 13.44
N GLU A 36 -13.88 -9.20 12.72
CA GLU A 36 -12.73 -9.22 11.82
C GLU A 36 -11.98 -7.87 11.83
N GLY A 37 -10.67 -7.93 12.08
CA GLY A 37 -9.78 -6.78 11.99
C GLY A 37 -9.63 -5.97 13.28
N CYS A 38 -8.56 -5.18 13.34
CA CYS A 38 -8.32 -4.24 14.43
C CYS A 38 -9.04 -2.92 14.15
N ARG A 39 -9.66 -2.34 15.18
CA ARG A 39 -10.39 -1.06 15.11
C ARG A 39 -9.62 0.03 14.36
N GLN A 40 -10.27 0.68 13.41
CA GLN A 40 -9.74 1.88 12.77
C GLN A 40 -9.70 3.01 13.81
N GLY A 41 -8.50 3.44 14.21
CA GLY A 41 -8.29 4.41 15.30
C GLY A 41 -7.77 3.81 16.61
N SER A 42 -7.63 2.48 16.72
CA SER A 42 -6.83 1.90 17.81
C SER A 42 -5.35 2.19 17.59
N ILE A 43 -4.68 2.78 18.59
CA ILE A 43 -3.24 3.07 18.56
C ILE A 43 -2.39 1.81 18.39
N VAL A 44 -2.90 0.65 18.77
CA VAL A 44 -2.17 -0.63 18.73
C VAL A 44 -2.34 -1.33 17.38
N SER A 45 -3.39 -0.99 16.63
CA SER A 45 -3.73 -1.60 15.34
C SER A 45 -2.59 -1.54 14.31
N PRO A 46 -1.94 -0.37 14.06
CA PRO A 46 -0.85 -0.29 13.08
C PRO A 46 0.35 -1.17 13.43
N ILE A 47 0.65 -1.31 14.72
CA ILE A 47 1.76 -2.12 15.21
C ILE A 47 1.43 -3.61 14.99
N LEU A 48 0.24 -4.03 15.38
CA LEU A 48 -0.21 -5.42 15.23
C LEU A 48 -0.28 -5.84 13.77
N ALA A 49 -0.81 -4.97 12.90
CA ALA A 49 -0.85 -5.20 11.46
C ALA A 49 0.56 -5.40 10.87
N ASN A 50 1.51 -4.55 11.27
CA ASN A 50 2.90 -4.66 10.80
C ASN A 50 3.60 -5.93 11.29
N ILE A 51 3.36 -6.35 12.54
CA ILE A 51 3.88 -7.62 13.07
C ILE A 51 3.27 -8.80 12.32
N PHE A 52 1.96 -8.76 12.06
CA PHE A 52 1.27 -9.81 11.33
C PHE A 52 1.84 -9.97 9.91
N LEU A 53 1.91 -8.87 9.15
CA LEU A 53 2.46 -8.87 7.78
C LEU A 53 3.94 -9.27 7.74
N HIS A 54 4.71 -8.99 8.80
CA HIS A 54 6.09 -9.46 8.89
C HIS A 54 6.22 -10.98 8.84
N TYR A 55 5.34 -11.71 9.52
CA TYR A 55 5.39 -13.18 9.49
C TYR A 55 4.71 -13.77 8.26
N VAL A 56 3.61 -13.16 7.80
CA VAL A 56 2.85 -13.67 6.65
C VAL A 56 3.61 -13.47 5.34
N ILE A 57 4.24 -12.30 5.18
CA ILE A 57 4.87 -11.85 3.94
C ILE A 57 6.38 -11.76 4.10
N ASP A 58 6.92 -10.86 4.93
CA ASP A 58 8.37 -10.55 4.92
C ASP A 58 9.22 -11.81 5.17
N SER A 59 8.90 -12.56 6.21
CA SER A 59 9.60 -13.80 6.58
C SER A 59 9.44 -14.90 5.53
N TRP A 60 8.26 -14.98 4.92
CA TRP A 60 7.97 -15.96 3.87
C TRP A 60 8.71 -15.62 2.57
N PHE A 61 8.70 -14.35 2.17
CA PHE A 61 9.39 -13.84 1.00
C PHE A 61 10.91 -14.05 1.14
N ALA A 62 11.48 -13.75 2.30
CA ALA A 62 12.90 -14.00 2.57
C ALA A 62 13.29 -15.47 2.45
N LYS A 63 12.39 -16.39 2.83
CA LYS A 63 12.60 -17.83 2.68
C LYS A 63 12.57 -18.27 1.21
N ILE A 64 11.47 -17.97 0.50
CA ILE A 64 11.31 -18.40 -0.90
C ILE A 64 12.33 -17.74 -1.83
N SER A 65 12.77 -16.52 -1.52
CA SER A 65 13.81 -15.80 -2.26
C SER A 65 15.12 -16.58 -2.30
N LYS A 66 15.45 -17.28 -1.22
CA LYS A 66 16.66 -18.11 -1.14
C LYS A 66 16.47 -19.53 -1.69
N GLU A 67 15.28 -20.10 -1.49
CA GLU A 67 15.05 -21.54 -1.73
C GLU A 67 14.40 -21.85 -3.09
N ASN A 68 13.60 -20.94 -3.63
CA ASN A 68 12.70 -21.24 -4.76
C ASN A 68 12.85 -20.33 -5.97
N LEU A 69 13.49 -19.16 -5.80
CA LEU A 69 13.69 -18.18 -6.85
C LEU A 69 15.15 -18.23 -7.32
N MET A 70 15.37 -18.04 -8.62
CA MET A 70 16.68 -18.24 -9.23
C MET A 70 17.43 -16.91 -9.44
N GLY A 71 16.69 -15.83 -9.73
CA GLY A 71 17.28 -14.49 -9.93
C GLY A 71 17.36 -13.68 -8.64
N GLN A 72 18.01 -12.51 -8.72
CA GLN A 72 17.97 -11.53 -7.64
C GLN A 72 16.55 -11.03 -7.41
N THR A 73 16.19 -10.86 -6.14
CA THR A 73 14.86 -10.39 -5.74
C THR A 73 14.96 -9.34 -4.65
N GLY A 74 14.03 -8.40 -4.65
CA GLY A 74 13.90 -7.37 -3.63
C GLY A 74 12.43 -7.13 -3.28
N MET A 75 12.20 -6.52 -2.12
CA MET A 75 10.88 -6.11 -1.67
C MET A 75 10.99 -4.79 -0.92
N VAL A 76 10.02 -3.91 -1.15
CA VAL A 76 9.80 -2.70 -0.37
C VAL A 76 8.36 -2.74 0.15
N ARG A 77 8.18 -2.56 1.45
CA ARG A 77 6.88 -2.58 2.11
C ARG A 77 6.69 -1.32 2.95
N TYR A 78 5.49 -0.77 2.91
CA TYR A 78 5.03 0.26 3.82
C TYR A 78 3.58 -0.04 4.20
N CYS A 79 3.37 -0.45 5.46
CA CYS A 79 2.09 -1.00 5.92
C CYS A 79 1.62 -2.14 4.99
N ASP A 80 0.51 -1.94 4.30
CA ASP A 80 -0.14 -2.82 3.32
C ASP A 80 0.32 -2.59 1.87
N ASP A 81 0.93 -1.45 1.56
CA ASP A 81 1.44 -1.14 0.22
C ASP A 81 2.81 -1.79 0.01
N MET A 82 2.94 -2.62 -1.04
CA MET A 82 4.11 -3.47 -1.26
C MET A 82 4.53 -3.49 -2.72
N VAL A 83 5.84 -3.44 -2.95
CA VAL A 83 6.46 -3.61 -4.27
C VAL A 83 7.47 -4.73 -4.18
N PHE A 84 7.31 -5.75 -5.02
CA PHE A 84 8.26 -6.84 -5.19
C PHE A 84 8.99 -6.66 -6.52
N VAL A 85 10.30 -6.88 -6.51
CA VAL A 85 11.17 -6.73 -7.68
C VAL A 85 11.88 -8.05 -7.92
N PHE A 86 11.90 -8.48 -9.17
CA PHE A 86 12.52 -9.73 -9.60
C PHE A 86 13.40 -9.47 -10.82
N GLU A 87 14.55 -10.11 -10.87
CA GLU A 87 15.42 -10.10 -12.05
C GLU A 87 14.79 -10.91 -13.21
N ARG A 88 14.13 -12.03 -12.88
CA ARG A 88 13.57 -12.95 -13.86
C ARG A 88 12.05 -12.86 -13.94
N GLU A 89 11.54 -12.76 -15.17
CA GLU A 89 10.09 -12.72 -15.42
C GLU A 89 9.36 -13.98 -14.95
N ALA A 90 9.99 -15.16 -15.10
CA ALA A 90 9.42 -16.43 -14.67
C ALA A 90 9.22 -16.48 -13.15
N ASP A 91 10.19 -15.99 -12.38
CA ASP A 91 10.12 -15.89 -10.91
C ASP A 91 9.00 -14.93 -10.48
N ALA A 92 8.89 -13.79 -11.17
CA ALA A 92 7.84 -12.81 -10.90
C ALA A 92 6.44 -13.37 -11.15
N LYS A 93 6.23 -14.07 -12.28
CA LYS A 93 4.95 -14.73 -12.62
C LYS A 93 4.60 -15.79 -11.58
N ARG A 94 5.53 -16.69 -11.29
CA ARG A 94 5.34 -17.74 -10.28
C ARG A 94 4.99 -17.17 -8.91
N PHE A 95 5.68 -16.11 -8.49
CA PHE A 95 5.37 -15.46 -7.23
C PHE A 95 3.98 -14.81 -7.24
N TYR A 96 3.63 -14.12 -8.31
CA TYR A 96 2.33 -13.46 -8.47
C TYR A 96 1.16 -14.46 -8.38
N ASP A 97 1.32 -15.67 -8.92
CA ASP A 97 0.29 -16.73 -8.86
C ASP A 97 0.16 -17.37 -7.46
N VAL A 98 1.25 -17.40 -6.68
CA VAL A 98 1.28 -18.04 -5.36
C VAL A 98 0.89 -17.07 -4.25
N LEU A 99 1.15 -15.77 -4.42
CA LEU A 99 0.89 -14.74 -3.42
C LEU A 99 -0.57 -14.72 -2.94
N PRO A 100 -1.61 -14.73 -3.80
CA PRO A 100 -3.00 -14.76 -3.34
C PRO A 100 -3.31 -15.99 -2.49
N LYS A 101 -2.79 -17.17 -2.89
CA LYS A 101 -2.97 -18.42 -2.15
C LYS A 101 -2.33 -18.34 -0.76
N ARG A 102 -1.16 -17.70 -0.67
CA ARG A 102 -0.47 -17.45 0.60
C ARG A 102 -1.27 -16.51 1.48
N LEU A 103 -1.79 -15.41 0.95
CA LEU A 103 -2.58 -14.43 1.70
C LEU A 103 -3.91 -15.02 2.20
N ASN A 104 -4.62 -15.76 1.34
CA ASN A 104 -5.88 -16.41 1.68
C ASN A 104 -5.73 -17.41 2.84
N LYS A 105 -4.58 -18.11 2.94
CA LYS A 105 -4.27 -18.99 4.07
C LYS A 105 -4.31 -18.25 5.43
N TYR A 106 -4.07 -16.95 5.44
CA TYR A 106 -4.08 -16.11 6.64
C TYR A 106 -5.29 -15.16 6.67
N GLY A 107 -6.32 -15.41 5.85
CA GLY A 107 -7.54 -14.60 5.82
C GLY A 107 -7.35 -13.21 5.20
N LEU A 108 -6.30 -13.00 4.40
CA LEU A 108 -6.08 -11.75 3.68
C LEU A 108 -6.44 -11.93 2.20
N ASN A 109 -7.18 -10.97 1.65
CA ASN A 109 -7.49 -10.91 0.22
C ASN A 109 -6.62 -9.88 -0.48
N ILE A 110 -6.11 -10.22 -1.66
CA ILE A 110 -5.40 -9.27 -2.51
C ILE A 110 -6.40 -8.37 -3.24
N ASN A 111 -6.06 -7.09 -3.39
CA ASN A 111 -6.84 -6.20 -4.24
C ASN A 111 -6.38 -6.36 -5.69
N GLU A 112 -7.07 -7.20 -6.46
CA GLU A 112 -6.75 -7.49 -7.86
C GLU A 112 -6.75 -6.23 -8.74
N ALA A 113 -7.66 -5.28 -8.48
CA ALA A 113 -7.74 -4.04 -9.24
C ALA A 113 -6.51 -3.14 -9.03
N LYS A 114 -5.79 -3.27 -7.91
CA LYS A 114 -4.56 -2.51 -7.62
C LYS A 114 -3.29 -3.28 -7.95
N SER A 115 -3.36 -4.62 -7.99
CA SER A 115 -2.18 -5.47 -8.07
C SER A 115 -1.82 -5.71 -9.53
N GLN A 116 -0.63 -5.30 -9.93
CA GLN A 116 -0.19 -5.36 -11.33
C GLN A 116 1.22 -5.92 -11.44
N LEU A 117 1.47 -6.69 -12.50
CA LEU A 117 2.80 -7.15 -12.87
C LEU A 117 3.33 -6.27 -14.00
N ILE A 118 4.40 -5.52 -13.74
CA ILE A 118 5.01 -4.62 -14.72
C ILE A 118 6.39 -5.12 -15.11
N LYS A 119 6.58 -5.42 -16.39
CA LYS A 119 7.91 -5.67 -16.94
C LYS A 119 8.71 -4.36 -16.92
N SER A 120 9.79 -4.35 -16.15
CA SER A 120 10.62 -3.17 -15.93
C SER A 120 12.09 -3.49 -16.10
N GLY A 121 12.94 -2.46 -16.21
CA GLY A 121 14.39 -2.63 -16.36
C GLY A 121 15.00 -1.69 -17.40
N ARG A 122 16.30 -1.45 -17.25
CA ARG A 122 17.07 -0.53 -18.11
C ARG A 122 16.99 -0.91 -19.59
N ASP A 123 17.20 -2.19 -19.90
CA ASP A 123 17.26 -2.67 -21.28
C ASP A 123 15.87 -2.70 -21.92
N HIS A 124 14.86 -3.11 -21.14
CA HIS A 124 13.47 -3.07 -21.61
C HIS A 124 13.01 -1.63 -21.89
N ALA A 125 13.40 -0.68 -21.05
CA ALA A 125 13.09 0.74 -21.25
C ALA A 125 13.74 1.27 -22.53
N ALA A 126 15.02 0.94 -22.74
CA ALA A 126 15.75 1.31 -23.95
C ALA A 126 15.12 0.73 -25.22
N ASN A 127 14.70 -0.53 -25.19
CA ASN A 127 14.08 -1.20 -26.33
C ASN A 127 12.70 -0.62 -26.68
N LEU A 128 11.85 -0.35 -25.68
CA LEU A 128 10.56 0.31 -25.93
C LEU A 128 10.72 1.72 -26.46
N ALA A 129 11.73 2.46 -25.98
CA ALA A 129 11.99 3.82 -26.44
C ALA A 129 12.38 3.86 -27.93
N LYS A 130 13.10 2.85 -28.44
CA LYS A 130 13.37 2.70 -29.89
C LYS A 130 12.09 2.55 -30.71
N GLN A 131 11.02 2.03 -30.11
CA GLN A 131 9.70 1.86 -30.72
C GLN A 131 8.76 3.05 -30.43
N GLY A 132 9.26 4.14 -29.84
CA GLY A 132 8.44 5.29 -29.43
C GLY A 132 7.51 5.01 -28.25
N LYS A 133 7.65 3.87 -27.57
CA LYS A 133 6.83 3.46 -26.42
C LYS A 133 7.57 3.68 -25.10
N LYS A 134 6.83 3.72 -23.99
CA LYS A 134 7.37 3.82 -22.63
C LYS A 134 6.88 2.65 -21.78
N ILE A 135 7.66 2.28 -20.76
CA ILE A 135 7.20 1.35 -19.73
C ILE A 135 6.04 1.99 -18.97
N ALA A 136 5.04 1.18 -18.60
CA ALA A 136 3.93 1.60 -17.77
C ALA A 136 4.43 2.20 -16.43
N SER A 137 3.92 3.38 -16.08
CA SER A 137 4.17 3.97 -14.77
C SER A 137 3.26 3.37 -13.72
N TYR A 138 3.72 3.33 -12.47
CA TYR A 138 2.92 2.88 -11.34
C TYR A 138 2.98 3.88 -10.19
N ASN A 139 2.00 3.79 -9.30
CA ASN A 139 1.89 4.68 -8.15
C ASN A 139 2.28 3.93 -6.89
N PHE A 140 3.15 4.51 -6.06
CA PHE A 140 3.57 3.95 -4.78
C PHE A 140 3.80 5.09 -3.77
N LEU A 141 3.18 5.00 -2.59
CA LEU A 141 3.37 5.96 -1.48
C LEU A 141 3.24 7.46 -1.84
N GLY A 142 2.31 7.80 -2.73
CA GLY A 142 2.11 9.20 -3.13
C GLY A 142 3.06 9.67 -4.24
N PHE A 143 3.83 8.76 -4.82
CA PHE A 143 4.69 9.03 -5.97
C PHE A 143 4.24 8.23 -7.19
N THR A 144 4.40 8.82 -8.37
CA THR A 144 4.30 8.12 -9.65
C THR A 144 5.72 7.75 -10.09
N CYS A 145 6.00 6.46 -10.11
CA CYS A 145 7.26 5.85 -10.52
C CYS A 145 7.22 5.55 -12.03
N TYR A 146 8.25 5.97 -12.76
CA TYR A 146 8.33 5.81 -14.20
C TYR A 146 9.79 5.66 -14.65
N TRP A 147 10.00 4.99 -15.78
CA TRP A 147 11.34 4.82 -16.36
C TRP A 147 11.65 5.94 -17.34
N ASP A 148 12.84 6.52 -17.19
CA ASP A 148 13.31 7.61 -18.05
C ASP A 148 14.84 7.68 -18.09
N LYS A 149 15.39 8.38 -19.07
CA LYS A 149 16.83 8.60 -19.20
C LYS A 149 17.37 9.42 -18.03
N SER A 150 18.61 9.14 -17.62
CA SER A 150 19.34 9.95 -16.64
C SER A 150 19.48 11.40 -17.12
N ARG A 151 19.88 12.32 -16.24
CA ARG A 151 20.08 13.73 -16.61
C ARG A 151 21.08 13.91 -17.76
N PHE A 152 22.06 13.01 -17.84
CA PHE A 152 23.08 13.00 -18.89
C PHE A 152 22.70 12.14 -20.10
N GLY A 153 21.50 11.55 -20.14
CA GLY A 153 20.98 10.80 -21.29
C GLY A 153 21.59 9.40 -21.50
N THR A 154 22.61 9.03 -20.73
CA THR A 154 23.44 7.83 -20.96
C THR A 154 22.79 6.52 -20.49
N THR A 155 21.99 6.56 -19.44
CA THR A 155 21.42 5.34 -18.83
C THR A 155 19.95 5.51 -18.51
N TRP A 156 19.18 4.43 -18.63
CA TRP A 156 17.80 4.39 -18.14
C TRP A 156 17.80 4.08 -16.65
N ARG A 157 16.96 4.83 -15.92
CA ARG A 157 16.76 4.64 -14.48
C ARG A 157 15.30 4.85 -14.10
N LEU A 158 14.90 4.25 -12.99
CA LEU A 158 13.63 4.56 -12.35
C LEU A 158 13.68 5.99 -11.78
N LYS A 159 12.73 6.83 -12.16
CA LYS A 159 12.47 8.14 -11.60
C LYS A 159 11.10 8.14 -10.91
N TYR A 160 10.88 9.14 -10.07
CA TYR A 160 9.60 9.35 -9.42
C TYR A 160 9.24 10.82 -9.41
N THR A 161 7.94 11.10 -9.40
CA THR A 161 7.39 12.45 -9.22
C THR A 161 6.19 12.39 -8.27
N SER A 162 5.88 13.48 -7.59
CA SER A 162 4.71 13.52 -6.72
C SER A 162 3.43 13.30 -7.52
N ARG A 163 2.53 12.51 -6.95
CA ARG A 163 1.23 12.20 -7.54
C ARG A 163 0.35 13.44 -7.69
N ARG A 164 0.28 13.96 -8.92
CA ARG A 164 -0.51 15.15 -9.26
C ARG A 164 -2.01 14.88 -9.30
N ASP A 165 -2.41 13.62 -9.47
CA ASP A 165 -3.80 13.17 -9.48
C ASP A 165 -4.51 13.51 -8.17
N ARG A 166 -3.91 13.19 -7.02
CA ARG A 166 -4.50 13.48 -5.69
C ARG A 166 -4.70 14.97 -5.45
N PHE A 167 -3.71 15.78 -5.83
CA PHE A 167 -3.81 17.23 -5.71
C PHE A 167 -4.92 17.78 -6.62
N THR A 168 -4.99 17.27 -7.85
CA THR A 168 -6.01 17.67 -8.84
C THR A 168 -7.43 17.27 -8.39
N GLU A 169 -7.60 16.06 -7.84
CA GLU A 169 -8.87 15.60 -7.28
C GLU A 169 -9.30 16.44 -6.08
N LYS A 170 -8.36 16.78 -5.19
CA LYS A 170 -8.62 17.66 -4.06
C LYS A 170 -9.07 19.06 -4.53
N LEU A 171 -8.44 19.62 -5.56
CA LEU A 171 -8.87 20.87 -6.19
C LEU A 171 -10.25 20.77 -6.85
N LYS A 172 -10.55 19.67 -7.55
CA LYS A 172 -11.88 19.43 -8.13
C LYS A 172 -12.95 19.34 -7.03
N GLY A 173 -12.66 18.64 -5.94
CA GLY A 173 -13.53 18.55 -4.76
C GLY A 173 -13.78 19.91 -4.13
N LEU A 174 -12.72 20.70 -3.94
CA LEU A 174 -12.81 22.08 -3.43
C LEU A 174 -13.68 22.95 -4.34
N ARG A 175 -13.49 22.87 -5.67
CA ARG A 175 -14.29 23.61 -6.65
C ARG A 175 -15.76 23.20 -6.61
N LYS A 176 -16.07 21.91 -6.44
CA LYS A 176 -17.45 21.41 -6.28
C LYS A 176 -18.07 21.93 -4.98
N TYR A 177 -17.33 21.87 -3.87
CA TYR A 177 -17.77 22.41 -2.59
C TYR A 177 -18.10 23.90 -2.67
N LEU A 178 -17.18 24.70 -3.22
CA LEU A 178 -17.38 26.14 -3.42
C LEU A 178 -18.59 26.44 -4.32
N ARG A 179 -18.81 25.66 -5.38
CA ARG A 179 -20.01 25.78 -6.23
C ARG A 179 -21.31 25.51 -5.48
N GLY A 180 -21.33 24.57 -4.53
CA GLY A 180 -22.50 24.27 -3.71
C GLY A 180 -22.81 25.32 -2.65
N GLN A 181 -21.82 26.15 -2.29
CA GLN A 181 -21.91 27.18 -1.24
C GLN A 181 -22.04 28.60 -1.80
N LEU A 182 -22.31 28.76 -3.10
CA LEU A 182 -22.38 30.07 -3.76
C LEU A 182 -23.45 31.01 -3.19
N ASN A 183 -24.54 30.45 -2.64
CA ASN A 183 -25.69 31.21 -2.12
C ASN A 183 -25.69 31.32 -0.59
N THR A 184 -24.65 30.83 0.08
CA THR A 184 -24.59 30.81 1.55
C THR A 184 -24.22 32.20 2.07
N GLN A 185 -24.95 32.68 3.09
CA GLN A 185 -24.67 33.98 3.72
C GLN A 185 -23.35 33.99 4.49
N ASP A 186 -22.94 32.84 5.05
CA ASP A 186 -21.76 32.73 5.90
C ASP A 186 -20.47 32.43 5.11
N LYS A 187 -19.97 33.46 4.44
CA LYS A 187 -18.77 33.40 3.58
C LYS A 187 -17.49 33.14 4.39
N THR A 188 -17.44 33.60 5.64
CA THR A 188 -16.27 33.49 6.52
C THR A 188 -15.99 32.05 6.93
N GLN A 189 -17.05 31.30 7.27
CA GLN A 189 -16.95 29.87 7.60
C GLN A 189 -16.57 29.04 6.37
N THR A 190 -17.09 29.41 5.20
CA THR A 190 -16.73 28.75 3.93
C THR A 190 -15.25 28.96 3.59
N LEU A 191 -14.72 30.17 3.77
CA LEU A 191 -13.32 30.51 3.55
C LEU A 191 -12.37 29.82 4.55
N SER A 192 -12.73 29.76 5.84
CA SER A 192 -11.91 29.09 6.85
C SER A 192 -11.82 27.57 6.61
N GLN A 193 -12.92 26.95 6.17
CA GLN A 193 -12.94 25.55 5.74
C GLN A 193 -11.99 25.31 4.55
N VAL A 194 -11.99 26.20 3.56
CA VAL A 194 -11.09 26.10 2.39
C VAL A 194 -9.62 26.27 2.79
N ILE A 195 -9.29 27.26 3.63
CA ILE A 195 -7.92 27.48 4.11
C ILE A 195 -7.42 26.26 4.88
N ARG A 196 -8.28 25.63 5.70
CA ARG A 196 -7.95 24.40 6.43
C ARG A 196 -7.71 23.19 5.53
N VAL A 197 -8.35 23.13 4.37
CA VAL A 197 -8.18 22.04 3.40
C VAL A 197 -6.91 22.23 2.55
N ILE A 198 -6.47 23.46 2.32
CA ILE A 198 -5.29 23.79 1.51
C ILE A 198 -3.99 23.72 2.33
N ARG A 199 -4.01 24.09 3.61
CA ARG A 199 -2.90 23.84 4.55
C ARG A 199 -2.68 22.34 4.76
#